data_AF-A0A6I3N3L1-F1
#
_entry.id   AF-A0A6I3N3L1-F1
#
_cell.length_a   1.000
_cell.length_b   1.000
_cell.length_c   1.000
_cell.angle_alpha   90.00
_cell.angle_beta   90.00
_cell.angle_gamma   90.00
#
_symmetry.space_group_name_H-M   'P 1'
#
loop_
_entity.id
_entity.type
_entity.pdbx_description
1 polymer ?
#
loop_
_entity_poly.entity_id
_entity_poly.type
_entity_poly.pdbx_seq_one_letter_code
_entity_poly.pdbx_strand_id
1 'polypeptide(L)'
;MKQFKLFFFLLAAAGSVALTSCTKNETMVVSNGSVYVLNQGSMNYNNSTVTSYNIDKATSTIDWYKAQNGVGLGDTGNDMAVYGGKIYIVVNVSSVVTVTDLNGKFLKTISFQNGNTARQPRCIAFNKNKAYVCSFDGSVARIDTTSLSIEAYATAGENPDGICVANNKLYVSNSGGLNYPTYSNTVSVIDIASFAETKKITVNTNPFTIKTGTDGNVYVLSHGNYGSIASELQVINPSTDALTKTYSNSAAIDFDFYGTKILFCNYDYSTGASAVKTMDVSTGTITNFIVDGTTIPMASGIAVNQTNGDVYVASAATDYVSNGTVYCFDSTGKKKFTFTSGVNPWKIVFVR
;
A
#
# COMPACT_ATOMS: atom_id res chain seq x y z
N MET A 1 -7.21 -61.12 -62.00
CA MET A 1 -8.45 -61.60 -61.35
C MET A 1 -8.80 -60.65 -60.22
N LYS A 2 -10.08 -60.23 -60.16
CA LYS A 2 -10.74 -59.32 -59.18
C LYS A 2 -10.28 -57.84 -59.25
N GLN A 3 -10.99 -56.92 -59.93
CA GLN A 3 -12.26 -56.23 -59.57
C GLN A 3 -12.16 -55.49 -58.21
N PHE A 4 -12.57 -54.24 -57.97
CA PHE A 4 -13.36 -53.23 -58.69
C PHE A 4 -13.15 -51.85 -57.97
N LYS A 5 -13.23 -50.75 -58.75
CA LYS A 5 -13.56 -49.30 -58.50
C LYS A 5 -13.70 -48.79 -57.04
N LEU A 6 -13.34 -47.55 -56.67
CA LEU A 6 -14.04 -46.29 -57.04
C LEU A 6 -13.37 -45.06 -56.35
N PHE A 7 -13.57 -43.90 -56.97
CA PHE A 7 -13.24 -42.51 -56.64
C PHE A 7 -13.40 -42.06 -55.16
N PHE A 8 -12.60 -41.07 -54.71
CA PHE A 8 -13.04 -39.66 -54.56
C PHE A 8 -11.88 -38.73 -54.12
N PHE A 9 -11.67 -37.65 -54.88
CA PHE A 9 -10.94 -36.45 -54.48
C PHE A 9 -11.80 -35.67 -53.47
N LEU A 10 -11.26 -35.25 -52.33
CA LEU A 10 -11.85 -34.15 -51.57
C LEU A 10 -10.78 -33.36 -50.80
N LEU A 11 -10.77 -32.05 -51.11
CA LEU A 11 -10.08 -30.97 -50.43
C LEU A 11 -10.17 -31.10 -48.90
N ALA A 12 -9.03 -31.15 -48.22
CA ALA A 12 -8.94 -30.81 -46.81
C ALA A 12 -8.91 -29.29 -46.69
N ALA A 13 -10.07 -28.69 -46.39
CA ALA A 13 -10.16 -27.30 -45.98
C ALA A 13 -9.43 -27.14 -44.64
N ALA A 14 -8.40 -26.28 -44.61
CA ALA A 14 -7.74 -25.85 -43.39
C ALA A 14 -8.71 -24.97 -42.57
N GLY A 15 -9.36 -25.58 -41.58
CA GLY A 15 -10.12 -24.88 -40.55
C GLY A 15 -9.16 -24.34 -39.49
N SER A 16 -8.87 -23.05 -39.55
CA SER A 16 -8.21 -22.29 -38.49
C SER A 16 -9.13 -22.22 -37.26
N VAL A 17 -8.81 -23.02 -36.24
CA VAL A 17 -9.45 -22.91 -34.93
C VAL A 17 -8.89 -21.66 -34.25
N ALA A 18 -9.62 -20.56 -34.36
CA ALA A 18 -9.44 -19.40 -33.51
C ALA A 18 -9.84 -19.79 -32.08
N LEU A 19 -8.85 -19.96 -31.20
CA LEU A 19 -9.08 -20.03 -29.76
C LEU A 19 -9.50 -18.62 -29.31
N THR A 20 -10.81 -18.36 -29.32
CA THR A 20 -11.39 -17.22 -28.63
C THR A 20 -11.21 -17.44 -27.14
N SER A 21 -10.15 -16.85 -26.59
CA SER A 21 -9.99 -16.65 -25.15
C SER A 21 -11.22 -15.92 -24.64
N CYS A 22 -12.06 -16.62 -23.89
CA CYS A 22 -13.12 -16.00 -23.11
C CYS A 22 -12.45 -15.11 -22.05
N THR A 23 -12.30 -13.83 -22.36
CA THR A 23 -12.10 -12.81 -21.35
C THR A 23 -13.31 -12.86 -20.44
N LYS A 24 -13.11 -13.39 -19.23
CA LYS A 24 -14.05 -13.24 -18.12
C LYS A 24 -14.33 -11.74 -18.05
N ASN A 25 -15.56 -11.34 -18.34
CA ASN A 25 -16.01 -9.96 -18.15
C ASN A 25 -15.83 -9.67 -16.66
N GLU A 26 -14.70 -9.08 -16.30
CA GLU A 26 -14.57 -8.37 -15.05
C GLU A 26 -15.55 -7.20 -15.18
N THR A 27 -16.69 -7.33 -14.51
CA THR A 27 -17.55 -6.19 -14.22
C THR A 27 -16.63 -5.14 -13.56
N MET A 28 -16.23 -4.15 -14.34
CA MET A 28 -15.64 -2.93 -13.84
C MET A 28 -16.67 -2.40 -12.85
N VAL A 29 -16.36 -2.51 -11.55
CA VAL A 29 -17.11 -1.75 -10.57
C VAL A 29 -16.96 -0.29 -11.02
N VAL A 30 -18.07 0.44 -11.05
CA VAL A 30 -18.03 1.87 -11.35
C VAL A 30 -17.56 2.53 -10.07
N SER A 31 -16.36 3.14 -10.12
CA SER A 31 -15.87 4.01 -9.05
C SER A 31 -16.99 4.94 -8.61
N ASN A 32 -17.34 4.91 -7.33
CA ASN A 32 -18.37 5.78 -6.76
C ASN A 32 -17.91 7.25 -6.62
N GLY A 33 -16.86 7.64 -7.35
CA GLY A 33 -16.23 8.96 -7.29
C GLY A 33 -15.62 9.27 -5.92
N SER A 34 -15.42 8.28 -5.05
CA SER A 34 -15.00 8.50 -3.66
C SER A 34 -13.55 8.10 -3.38
N VAL A 35 -12.89 8.95 -2.60
CA VAL A 35 -11.57 8.73 -2.02
C VAL A 35 -11.76 8.31 -0.56
N TYR A 36 -11.03 7.29 -0.12
CA TYR A 36 -11.07 6.83 1.26
C TYR A 36 -9.73 7.10 1.94
N VAL A 37 -9.78 7.65 3.14
CA VAL A 37 -8.61 8.05 3.91
C VAL A 37 -8.67 7.35 5.26
N LEU A 38 -7.71 6.49 5.55
CA LEU A 38 -7.53 5.90 6.87
C LEU A 38 -6.86 6.92 7.78
N ASN A 39 -7.51 7.17 8.90
CA ASN A 39 -7.02 8.02 9.96
C ASN A 39 -6.57 7.12 11.11
N GLN A 40 -5.31 7.25 11.53
CA GLN A 40 -4.76 6.41 12.59
C GLN A 40 -5.56 6.60 13.89
N GLY A 41 -6.00 7.83 14.16
CA GLY A 41 -6.43 8.23 15.48
C GLY A 41 -5.25 8.60 16.36
N SER A 42 -5.51 8.74 17.65
CA SER A 42 -4.48 8.87 18.68
C SER A 42 -4.31 7.51 19.36
N MET A 43 -3.07 7.07 19.55
CA MET A 43 -2.77 5.76 20.13
C MET A 43 -3.45 5.60 21.50
N ASN A 44 -4.17 4.48 21.70
CA ASN A 44 -4.94 4.15 22.91
C ASN A 44 -6.22 4.97 23.15
N TYR A 45 -6.68 5.77 22.19
CA TYR A 45 -7.95 6.52 22.27
C TYR A 45 -9.11 5.84 21.56
N ASN A 46 -8.88 4.72 20.86
CA ASN A 46 -9.89 3.96 20.14
C ASN A 46 -10.75 4.83 19.18
N ASN A 47 -10.08 5.76 18.49
CA ASN A 47 -10.70 6.78 17.62
C ASN A 47 -10.18 6.73 16.18
N SER A 48 -9.70 5.56 15.72
CA SER A 48 -9.38 5.37 14.31
C SER A 48 -10.65 5.43 13.47
N THR A 49 -10.57 6.05 12.29
CA THR A 49 -11.70 6.24 11.38
C THR A 49 -11.28 6.05 9.93
N VAL A 50 -12.24 5.75 9.06
CA VAL A 50 -12.08 5.91 7.61
C VAL A 50 -12.92 7.11 7.19
N THR A 51 -12.29 8.11 6.61
CA THR A 51 -12.99 9.23 5.95
C THR A 51 -13.31 8.86 4.51
N SER A 52 -14.56 9.01 4.09
CA SER A 52 -14.93 8.98 2.67
C SER A 52 -15.12 10.40 2.16
N TYR A 53 -14.53 10.74 1.02
CA TYR A 53 -14.76 12.00 0.32
C TYR A 53 -15.32 11.72 -1.07
N ASN A 54 -16.51 12.22 -1.36
CA ASN A 54 -17.11 12.14 -2.69
C ASN A 54 -16.67 13.37 -3.51
N ILE A 55 -15.92 13.13 -4.59
CA ILE A 55 -15.34 14.20 -5.41
C ILE A 55 -16.43 15.02 -6.11
N ASP A 56 -17.45 14.36 -6.67
CA ASP A 56 -18.50 15.02 -7.46
C ASP A 56 -19.37 15.95 -6.61
N LYS A 57 -19.64 15.55 -5.37
CA LYS A 57 -20.47 16.31 -4.42
C LYS A 57 -19.66 17.25 -3.53
N ALA A 58 -18.33 17.12 -3.54
CA ALA A 58 -17.42 17.81 -2.63
C ALA A 58 -17.79 17.65 -1.14
N THR A 59 -18.24 16.46 -0.73
CA THR A 59 -18.67 16.17 0.64
C THR A 59 -17.81 15.07 1.28
N SER A 60 -17.40 15.28 2.54
CA SER A 60 -16.73 14.25 3.35
C SER A 60 -17.63 13.67 4.44
N THR A 61 -17.38 12.42 4.81
CA THR A 61 -17.90 11.77 6.02
C THR A 61 -16.71 11.20 6.78
N ILE A 62 -16.36 11.80 7.91
CA ILE A 62 -15.09 11.52 8.61
C ILE A 62 -15.05 10.10 9.18
N ASP A 63 -16.11 9.66 9.86
CA ASP A 63 -16.24 8.30 10.39
C ASP A 63 -17.22 7.49 9.53
N TRP A 64 -16.83 7.29 8.27
CA TRP A 64 -17.65 6.58 7.30
C TRP A 64 -17.88 5.12 7.72
N TYR A 65 -16.88 4.45 8.28
CA TYR A 65 -17.04 3.07 8.76
C TYR A 65 -18.14 2.95 9.82
N LYS A 66 -18.15 3.85 10.83
CA LYS A 66 -19.23 3.90 11.83
C LYS A 66 -20.56 4.27 11.22
N ALA A 67 -20.60 5.16 10.23
CA ALA A 67 -21.84 5.47 9.51
C ALA A 67 -22.46 4.24 8.81
N GLN A 68 -21.64 3.31 8.30
CA GLN A 68 -22.12 2.08 7.64
C GLN A 68 -22.46 0.94 8.61
N ASN A 69 -21.83 0.90 9.78
CA ASN A 69 -21.86 -0.28 10.67
C ASN A 69 -22.31 0.00 12.11
N GLY A 70 -22.48 1.26 12.51
CA GLY A 70 -22.90 1.65 13.87
C GLY A 70 -21.83 1.50 14.96
N VAL A 71 -20.64 0.97 14.62
CA VAL A 71 -19.53 0.73 15.55
C VAL A 71 -18.24 1.38 15.05
N GLY A 72 -17.35 1.77 15.97
CA GLY A 72 -16.05 2.34 15.64
C GLY A 72 -15.11 1.30 15.02
N LEU A 73 -14.10 1.78 14.28
CA LEU A 73 -13.15 0.92 13.59
C LEU A 73 -12.15 0.26 14.55
N GLY A 74 -11.75 0.97 15.61
CA GLY A 74 -10.76 0.51 16.58
C GLY A 74 -9.68 1.56 16.86
N ASP A 75 -8.50 1.07 17.21
CA ASP A 75 -7.37 1.87 17.66
C ASP A 75 -6.17 1.70 16.71
N THR A 76 -5.64 2.84 16.25
CA THR A 76 -4.45 2.92 15.41
C THR A 76 -4.62 2.16 14.08
N GLY A 77 -5.50 2.66 13.22
CA GLY A 77 -5.59 2.20 11.84
C GLY A 77 -4.29 2.46 11.09
N ASN A 78 -3.68 1.42 10.53
CA ASN A 78 -2.32 1.52 9.99
C ASN A 78 -2.22 1.43 8.47
N ASP A 79 -2.91 0.48 7.86
CA ASP A 79 -2.91 0.28 6.43
C ASP A 79 -4.31 -0.08 5.93
N MET A 80 -4.58 0.27 4.67
CA MET A 80 -5.85 0.00 4.01
C MET A 80 -5.59 -0.29 2.55
N ALA A 81 -6.30 -1.30 2.02
CA ALA A 81 -6.17 -1.70 0.63
C ALA A 81 -7.48 -2.27 0.08
N VAL A 82 -7.71 -2.05 -1.21
CA VAL A 82 -8.85 -2.61 -1.95
C VAL A 82 -8.36 -3.82 -2.74
N TYR A 83 -9.00 -4.98 -2.55
CA TYR A 83 -8.66 -6.20 -3.28
C TYR A 83 -9.88 -7.12 -3.43
N GLY A 84 -10.09 -7.69 -4.62
CA GLY A 84 -11.13 -8.70 -4.85
C GLY A 84 -12.55 -8.27 -4.42
N GLY A 85 -12.90 -7.00 -4.67
CA GLY A 85 -14.20 -6.41 -4.31
C GLY A 85 -14.40 -6.16 -2.81
N LYS A 86 -13.31 -6.08 -2.03
CA LYS A 86 -13.33 -5.84 -0.58
C LYS A 86 -12.35 -4.75 -0.20
N ILE A 87 -12.60 -4.11 0.94
CA ILE A 87 -11.66 -3.22 1.60
C ILE A 87 -11.11 -3.95 2.81
N TYR A 88 -9.78 -4.05 2.90
CA TYR A 88 -9.07 -4.61 4.04
C TYR A 88 -8.47 -3.44 4.83
N ILE A 89 -8.78 -3.36 6.11
CA ILE A 89 -8.36 -2.29 7.00
C ILE A 89 -7.58 -2.92 8.15
N VAL A 90 -6.27 -2.66 8.19
CA VAL A 90 -5.36 -3.13 9.23
C VAL A 90 -5.42 -2.18 10.41
N VAL A 91 -5.79 -2.68 11.58
CA VAL A 91 -5.96 -1.89 12.81
C VAL A 91 -4.99 -2.41 13.86
N ASN A 92 -3.90 -1.66 14.06
CA ASN A 92 -2.69 -2.14 14.72
C ASN A 92 -2.90 -2.42 16.21
N VAL A 93 -3.29 -1.41 16.98
CA VAL A 93 -3.42 -1.55 18.45
C VAL A 93 -4.61 -2.44 18.80
N SER A 94 -5.70 -2.40 18.03
CA SER A 94 -6.79 -3.38 18.16
C SER A 94 -6.39 -4.80 17.75
N SER A 95 -5.24 -4.97 17.10
CA SER A 95 -4.68 -6.25 16.65
C SER A 95 -5.64 -7.07 15.78
N VAL A 96 -6.23 -6.41 14.78
CA VAL A 96 -7.18 -7.02 13.84
C VAL A 96 -6.98 -6.53 12.41
N VAL A 97 -7.50 -7.30 11.47
CA VAL A 97 -7.83 -6.81 10.12
C VAL A 97 -9.34 -6.84 9.96
N THR A 98 -9.95 -5.67 9.77
CA THR A 98 -11.37 -5.51 9.47
C THR A 98 -11.57 -5.55 7.96
N VAL A 99 -12.50 -6.38 7.49
CA VAL A 99 -12.80 -6.54 6.07
C VAL A 99 -14.23 -6.10 5.79
N THR A 100 -14.41 -5.26 4.78
CA THR A 100 -15.72 -4.77 4.33
C THR A 100 -15.94 -5.04 2.85
N ASP A 101 -17.17 -4.91 2.38
CA ASP A 101 -17.43 -4.71 0.95
C ASP A 101 -16.97 -3.30 0.51
N LEU A 102 -17.10 -2.99 -0.79
CA LEU A 102 -16.72 -1.68 -1.34
C LEU A 102 -17.61 -0.52 -0.85
N ASN A 103 -18.79 -0.82 -0.30
CA ASN A 103 -19.69 0.18 0.30
C ASN A 103 -19.43 0.34 1.81
N GLY A 104 -18.41 -0.34 2.36
CA GLY A 104 -18.03 -0.24 3.76
C GLY A 104 -18.85 -1.12 4.68
N LYS A 105 -19.72 -1.98 4.14
CA LYS A 105 -20.48 -2.91 4.97
C LYS A 105 -19.54 -3.97 5.52
N PHE A 106 -19.55 -4.13 6.83
CA PHE A 106 -18.76 -5.14 7.54
C PHE A 106 -18.99 -6.55 6.97
N LEU A 107 -17.89 -7.26 6.71
CA LEU A 107 -17.90 -8.66 6.30
C LEU A 107 -17.28 -9.56 7.37
N LYS A 108 -16.09 -9.22 7.87
CA LYS A 108 -15.37 -10.04 8.86
C LYS A 108 -14.31 -9.25 9.62
N THR A 109 -14.05 -9.66 10.85
CA THR A 109 -12.84 -9.31 11.59
C THR A 109 -11.92 -10.51 11.66
N ILE A 110 -10.66 -10.34 11.27
CA ILE A 110 -9.61 -11.35 11.38
C ILE A 110 -8.73 -10.97 12.58
N SER A 111 -8.69 -11.83 13.59
CA SER A 111 -7.91 -11.61 14.82
C SER A 111 -6.42 -11.88 14.58
N PHE A 112 -5.57 -10.94 15.00
CA PHE A 112 -4.11 -11.06 15.01
C PHE A 112 -3.61 -11.21 16.44
N GLN A 113 -4.06 -12.25 17.13
CA GLN A 113 -3.65 -12.58 18.49
C GLN A 113 -2.80 -13.85 18.48
N ASN A 114 -1.80 -13.92 19.36
CA ASN A 114 -1.09 -15.13 19.73
C ASN A 114 -1.43 -15.46 21.19
N GLY A 115 -2.50 -16.25 21.39
CA GLY A 115 -3.12 -16.37 22.72
C GLY A 115 -3.65 -15.02 23.18
N ASN A 116 -3.08 -14.48 24.26
CA ASN A 116 -3.43 -13.17 24.82
C ASN A 116 -2.50 -12.04 24.38
N THR A 117 -1.55 -12.31 23.49
CA THR A 117 -0.56 -11.34 23.03
C THR A 117 -0.95 -10.80 21.66
N ALA A 118 -1.14 -9.49 21.56
CA ALA A 118 -1.39 -8.79 20.31
C ALA A 118 -0.16 -8.88 19.40
N ARG A 119 -0.35 -9.31 18.14
CA ARG A 119 0.73 -9.31 17.13
C ARG A 119 0.97 -7.92 16.53
N GLN A 120 0.00 -7.00 16.65
CA GLN A 120 0.09 -5.64 16.14
C GLN A 120 0.37 -5.60 14.61
N PRO A 121 -0.63 -5.94 13.76
CA PRO A 121 -0.47 -5.95 12.31
C PRO A 121 -0.21 -4.55 11.75
N ARG A 122 0.56 -4.48 10.65
CA ARG A 122 1.10 -3.25 10.07
C ARG A 122 0.62 -3.02 8.66
N CYS A 123 1.18 -3.72 7.69
CA CYS A 123 0.90 -3.49 6.27
C CYS A 123 0.40 -4.76 5.58
N ILE A 124 -0.36 -4.59 4.50
CA ILE A 124 -0.98 -5.68 3.75
C ILE A 124 -0.59 -5.66 2.27
N ALA A 125 -0.26 -6.83 1.72
CA ALA A 125 -0.01 -7.06 0.30
C ALA A 125 -0.82 -8.25 -0.22
N PHE A 126 -0.99 -8.35 -1.54
CA PHE A 126 -1.81 -9.40 -2.16
C PHE A 126 -1.07 -10.11 -3.29
N ASN A 127 -1.25 -11.42 -3.39
CA ASN A 127 -0.85 -12.22 -4.54
C ASN A 127 -1.94 -13.26 -4.80
N LYS A 128 -2.59 -13.17 -5.97
CA LYS A 128 -3.69 -14.08 -6.36
C LYS A 128 -4.76 -14.15 -5.26
N ASN A 129 -5.18 -15.34 -4.84
CA ASN A 129 -6.21 -15.52 -3.82
C ASN A 129 -5.71 -15.36 -2.38
N LYS A 130 -4.54 -14.75 -2.16
CA LYS A 130 -3.94 -14.60 -0.82
C LYS A 130 -3.65 -13.14 -0.49
N ALA A 131 -3.91 -12.80 0.76
CA ALA A 131 -3.43 -11.57 1.39
C ALA A 131 -2.32 -11.90 2.39
N TYR A 132 -1.36 -11.01 2.54
CA TYR A 132 -0.20 -11.15 3.41
C TYR A 132 -0.08 -9.94 4.30
N VAL A 133 -0.02 -10.15 5.61
CA VAL A 133 0.01 -9.06 6.59
C VAL A 133 1.22 -9.22 7.48
N CYS A 134 2.12 -8.24 7.48
CA CYS A 134 3.24 -8.21 8.42
C CYS A 134 2.80 -7.59 9.76
N SER A 135 3.45 -8.00 10.85
CA SER A 135 3.10 -7.64 12.22
C SER A 135 4.36 -7.30 13.01
N PHE A 136 4.26 -6.38 13.98
CA PHE A 136 5.42 -5.93 14.76
C PHE A 136 6.11 -7.02 15.57
N ASP A 137 5.43 -8.14 15.84
CA ASP A 137 6.02 -9.33 16.46
C ASP A 137 6.98 -10.12 15.56
N GLY A 138 7.20 -9.65 14.32
CA GLY A 138 8.08 -10.31 13.34
C GLY A 138 7.37 -11.38 12.51
N SER A 139 6.05 -11.53 12.62
CA SER A 139 5.29 -12.49 11.83
C SER A 139 4.73 -11.90 10.54
N VAL A 140 4.51 -12.77 9.55
CA VAL A 140 3.74 -12.50 8.34
C VAL A 140 2.63 -13.53 8.23
N ALA A 141 1.38 -13.09 8.33
CA ALA A 141 0.21 -13.95 8.15
C ALA A 141 -0.10 -14.14 6.67
N ARG A 142 -0.44 -15.36 6.24
CA ARG A 142 -1.08 -15.65 4.95
C ARG A 142 -2.57 -15.88 5.17
N ILE A 143 -3.40 -15.08 4.50
CA ILE A 143 -4.87 -15.11 4.60
C ILE A 143 -5.45 -15.55 3.27
N ASP A 144 -6.41 -16.48 3.29
CA ASP A 144 -7.24 -16.76 2.12
C ASP A 144 -8.28 -15.65 1.91
N THR A 145 -8.32 -15.06 0.70
CA THR A 145 -9.20 -13.91 0.42
C THR A 145 -10.67 -14.28 0.22
N THR A 146 -10.99 -15.58 0.15
CA THR A 146 -12.36 -16.08 0.02
C THR A 146 -12.94 -16.40 1.40
N SER A 147 -12.28 -17.25 2.18
CA SER A 147 -12.74 -17.62 3.53
C SER A 147 -12.46 -16.52 4.57
N LEU A 148 -11.54 -15.60 4.25
CA LEU A 148 -11.05 -14.56 5.15
C LEU A 148 -10.49 -15.17 6.45
N SER A 149 -9.72 -16.25 6.34
CA SER A 149 -9.06 -16.93 7.46
C SER A 149 -7.55 -16.94 7.28
N ILE A 150 -6.82 -16.79 8.38
CA ILE A 150 -5.38 -17.00 8.42
C ILE A 150 -5.11 -18.50 8.22
N GLU A 151 -4.26 -18.82 7.26
CA GLU A 151 -3.87 -20.19 6.92
C GLU A 151 -2.54 -20.59 7.57
N ALA A 152 -1.61 -19.64 7.66
CA ALA A 152 -0.27 -19.87 8.16
C ALA A 152 0.40 -18.55 8.57
N TYR A 153 1.49 -18.68 9.32
CA TYR A 153 2.43 -17.59 9.60
C TYR A 153 3.83 -17.98 9.12
N ALA A 154 4.54 -17.00 8.56
CA ALA A 154 5.98 -17.04 8.33
C ALA A 154 6.68 -16.05 9.27
N THR A 155 7.99 -16.19 9.43
CA THR A 155 8.82 -15.26 10.21
C THR A 155 9.52 -14.27 9.27
N ALA A 156 9.65 -13.03 9.73
CA ALA A 156 10.43 -11.95 9.13
C ALA A 156 11.45 -11.41 10.16
N GLY A 157 11.99 -10.21 9.94
CA GLY A 157 12.87 -9.54 10.89
C GLY A 157 12.11 -8.78 11.98
N GLU A 158 12.83 -7.92 12.69
CA GLU A 158 12.32 -7.15 13.83
C GLU A 158 11.39 -6.02 13.40
N ASN A 159 10.26 -5.89 14.09
CA ASN A 159 9.21 -4.89 13.86
C ASN A 159 8.97 -4.57 12.37
N PRO A 160 8.49 -5.54 11.57
CA PRO A 160 8.09 -5.29 10.19
C PRO A 160 7.17 -4.09 10.02
N ASP A 161 7.45 -3.21 9.05
CA ASP A 161 6.68 -1.98 8.84
C ASP A 161 6.10 -1.81 7.44
N GLY A 162 6.56 -2.62 6.48
CA GLY A 162 6.05 -2.62 5.11
C GLY A 162 6.12 -4.01 4.51
N ILE A 163 5.27 -4.26 3.51
CA ILE A 163 5.27 -5.50 2.75
C ILE A 163 4.85 -5.24 1.30
N CYS A 164 5.55 -5.84 0.35
CA CYS A 164 5.15 -5.85 -1.05
C CYS A 164 5.43 -7.21 -1.71
N VAL A 165 4.89 -7.40 -2.91
CA VAL A 165 5.03 -8.64 -3.70
C VAL A 165 5.79 -8.33 -4.98
N ALA A 166 6.92 -8.99 -5.19
CA ALA A 166 7.64 -8.96 -6.47
C ALA A 166 8.20 -10.34 -6.79
N ASN A 167 8.20 -10.71 -8.07
CA ASN A 167 8.74 -12.00 -8.55
C ASN A 167 8.28 -13.23 -7.72
N ASN A 168 6.98 -13.29 -7.40
CA ASN A 168 6.35 -14.32 -6.58
C ASN A 168 6.97 -14.51 -5.17
N LYS A 169 7.58 -13.46 -4.62
CA LYS A 169 8.13 -13.39 -3.27
C LYS A 169 7.53 -12.20 -2.52
N LEU A 170 7.54 -12.28 -1.20
CA LEU A 170 7.25 -11.15 -0.33
C LEU A 170 8.55 -10.47 0.06
N TYR A 171 8.56 -9.15 0.04
CA TYR A 171 9.63 -8.32 0.58
C TYR A 171 9.07 -7.56 1.75
N VAL A 172 9.68 -7.72 2.92
CA VAL A 172 9.19 -7.19 4.19
C VAL A 172 10.26 -6.29 4.79
N SER A 173 10.00 -5.00 4.88
CA SER A 173 10.91 -4.06 5.54
C SER A 173 10.83 -4.24 7.04
N ASN A 174 11.98 -4.51 7.67
CA ASN A 174 12.10 -4.70 9.11
C ASN A 174 12.69 -3.43 9.72
N SER A 175 11.84 -2.57 10.29
CA SER A 175 12.28 -1.27 10.78
C SER A 175 13.05 -1.39 12.09
N GLY A 176 12.70 -2.35 12.94
CA GLY A 176 13.09 -2.32 14.36
C GLY A 176 12.59 -1.04 15.07
N GLY A 177 11.50 -0.42 14.57
CA GLY A 177 11.02 0.90 14.99
C GLY A 177 10.67 1.02 16.47
N LEU A 178 10.45 -0.10 17.17
CA LEU A 178 10.19 -0.11 18.62
C LEU A 178 11.48 -0.14 19.46
N ASN A 179 12.65 -0.22 18.83
CA ASN A 179 13.96 -0.37 19.49
C ASN A 179 14.75 0.96 19.57
N TYR A 180 14.06 2.12 19.56
CA TYR A 180 14.71 3.44 19.65
C TYR A 180 15.81 3.49 20.73
N PRO A 181 17.00 4.05 20.44
CA PRO A 181 17.41 4.71 19.19
C PRO A 181 18.07 3.77 18.16
N THR A 182 18.06 2.45 18.39
CA THR A 182 18.79 1.46 17.57
C THR A 182 17.81 0.68 16.68
N TYR A 183 17.68 1.12 15.45
CA TYR A 183 16.80 0.51 14.45
C TYR A 183 17.45 -0.67 13.72
N SER A 184 16.62 -1.50 13.09
CA SER A 184 17.07 -2.53 12.16
C SER A 184 17.34 -1.93 10.77
N ASN A 185 17.95 -2.70 9.89
CA ASN A 185 18.37 -2.26 8.56
C ASN A 185 18.22 -3.39 7.52
N THR A 186 17.16 -4.19 7.64
CA THR A 186 16.97 -5.39 6.81
C THR A 186 15.63 -5.42 6.09
N VAL A 187 15.63 -6.06 4.92
CA VAL A 187 14.43 -6.50 4.21
C VAL A 187 14.43 -8.03 4.17
N SER A 188 13.40 -8.65 4.72
CA SER A 188 13.19 -10.11 4.63
C SER A 188 12.64 -10.46 3.25
N VAL A 189 13.15 -11.53 2.64
CA VAL A 189 12.61 -12.12 1.42
C VAL A 189 11.95 -13.45 1.78
N ILE A 190 10.64 -13.55 1.58
CA ILE A 190 9.87 -14.75 1.88
C ILE A 190 9.37 -15.34 0.56
N ASP A 191 9.73 -16.60 0.30
CA ASP A 191 9.20 -17.31 -0.86
C ASP A 191 7.73 -17.67 -0.62
N ILE A 192 6.85 -17.33 -1.56
CA ILE A 192 5.39 -17.54 -1.36
C ILE A 192 5.01 -19.03 -1.37
N ALA A 193 5.73 -19.85 -2.15
CA ALA A 193 5.38 -21.26 -2.32
C ALA A 193 5.68 -22.09 -1.07
N SER A 194 6.90 -21.97 -0.55
CA SER A 194 7.34 -22.58 0.71
C SER A 194 6.83 -21.83 1.94
N PHE A 195 6.50 -20.54 1.79
CA PHE A 195 6.12 -19.61 2.85
C PHE A 195 7.15 -19.54 3.98
N ALA A 196 8.42 -19.48 3.60
CA ALA A 196 9.56 -19.36 4.49
C ALA A 196 10.48 -18.23 4.03
N GLU A 197 11.16 -17.60 4.99
CA GLU A 197 12.21 -16.64 4.72
C GLU A 197 13.40 -17.34 4.05
N THR A 198 13.83 -16.81 2.91
CA THR A 198 14.94 -17.35 2.11
C THR A 198 16.17 -16.46 2.15
N LYS A 199 16.02 -15.16 2.48
CA LYS A 199 17.12 -14.20 2.52
C LYS A 199 16.78 -12.98 3.38
N LYS A 200 17.80 -12.37 3.98
CA LYS A 200 17.76 -11.00 4.51
C LYS A 200 18.69 -10.10 3.70
N ILE A 201 18.16 -9.00 3.18
CA ILE A 201 18.90 -8.00 2.41
C ILE A 201 19.21 -6.84 3.35
N THR A 202 20.48 -6.48 3.48
CA THR A 202 20.88 -5.26 4.20
C THR A 202 20.55 -4.03 3.36
N VAL A 203 19.88 -3.07 3.99
CA VAL A 203 19.46 -1.78 3.42
C VAL A 203 19.84 -0.64 4.38
N ASN A 204 19.38 0.59 4.13
CA ASN A 204 19.59 1.70 5.06
C ASN A 204 18.70 1.52 6.31
N THR A 205 19.11 2.13 7.42
CA THR A 205 18.48 1.96 8.74
C THR A 205 17.03 2.44 8.77
N ASN A 206 16.20 1.78 9.57
CA ASN A 206 14.76 2.03 9.70
C ASN A 206 14.00 1.93 8.36
N PRO A 207 14.08 0.80 7.63
CA PRO A 207 13.31 0.60 6.41
C PRO A 207 11.81 0.56 6.72
N PHE A 208 11.04 1.36 5.99
CA PHE A 208 9.63 1.62 6.28
C PHE A 208 8.76 1.29 5.06
N THR A 209 8.38 2.28 4.23
CA THR A 209 7.53 2.06 3.05
C THR A 209 8.29 1.20 2.03
N ILE A 210 7.68 0.09 1.62
CA ILE A 210 8.21 -0.78 0.57
C ILE A 210 7.13 -1.06 -0.47
N LYS A 211 7.45 -0.85 -1.75
CA LYS A 211 6.51 -0.98 -2.87
C LYS A 211 7.20 -1.58 -4.08
N THR A 212 6.44 -2.31 -4.89
CA THR A 212 6.91 -2.80 -6.19
C THR A 212 6.63 -1.76 -7.27
N GLY A 213 7.66 -1.36 -8.00
CA GLY A 213 7.56 -0.42 -9.11
C GLY A 213 6.95 -1.05 -10.36
N THR A 214 6.60 -0.20 -11.33
CA THR A 214 6.08 -0.63 -12.65
C THR A 214 7.13 -1.37 -13.48
N ASP A 215 8.41 -1.19 -13.17
CA ASP A 215 9.55 -1.92 -13.72
C ASP A 215 9.76 -3.31 -13.08
N GLY A 216 8.93 -3.67 -12.10
CA GLY A 216 9.01 -4.92 -11.34
C GLY A 216 10.04 -4.90 -10.22
N ASN A 217 10.85 -3.84 -10.06
CA ASN A 217 11.80 -3.74 -8.97
C ASN A 217 11.10 -3.44 -7.64
N VAL A 218 11.79 -3.72 -6.53
CA VAL A 218 11.31 -3.39 -5.19
C VAL A 218 11.97 -2.09 -4.74
N TYR A 219 11.17 -1.13 -4.32
CA TYR A 219 11.61 0.16 -3.82
C TYR A 219 11.35 0.22 -2.33
N VAL A 220 12.38 0.47 -1.54
CA VAL A 220 12.30 0.61 -0.08
C VAL A 220 12.74 2.01 0.32
N LEU A 221 11.89 2.70 1.07
CA LEU A 221 12.18 3.97 1.70
C LEU A 221 12.55 3.71 3.16
N SER A 222 13.78 4.04 3.52
CA SER A 222 14.26 4.00 4.90
C SER A 222 14.22 5.39 5.50
N HIS A 223 13.74 5.53 6.74
CA HIS A 223 13.62 6.83 7.42
C HIS A 223 14.95 7.33 8.02
N GLY A 224 15.97 6.49 8.08
CA GLY A 224 17.22 6.84 8.72
C GLY A 224 17.12 6.78 10.25
N ASN A 225 17.99 7.51 10.95
CA ASN A 225 18.03 7.51 12.42
C ASN A 225 17.54 8.82 13.06
N TYR A 226 16.86 9.68 12.28
CA TYR A 226 16.44 11.02 12.70
C TYR A 226 17.58 11.94 13.18
N GLY A 227 18.81 11.62 12.78
CA GLY A 227 20.02 12.35 13.11
C GLY A 227 21.01 12.33 11.96
N SER A 228 22.14 11.64 12.12
CA SER A 228 23.22 11.62 11.14
C SER A 228 22.96 10.77 9.90
N ILE A 229 22.03 9.81 9.96
CA ILE A 229 21.66 8.95 8.84
C ILE A 229 20.34 9.46 8.27
N ALA A 230 20.39 9.97 7.06
CA ALA A 230 19.24 10.54 6.36
C ALA A 230 18.27 9.46 5.86
N SER A 231 17.04 9.90 5.60
CA SER A 231 16.04 9.12 4.86
C SER A 231 16.45 8.96 3.39
N GLU A 232 16.34 7.74 2.86
CA GLU A 232 16.76 7.40 1.49
C GLU A 232 15.86 6.34 0.85
N LEU A 233 15.57 6.53 -0.43
CA LEU A 233 14.95 5.53 -1.30
C LEU A 233 16.01 4.62 -1.92
N GLN A 234 15.77 3.32 -1.89
CA GLN A 234 16.66 2.30 -2.38
C GLN A 234 15.92 1.29 -3.26
N VAL A 235 16.65 0.62 -4.15
CA VAL A 235 16.09 -0.33 -5.13
C VAL A 235 16.71 -1.70 -4.95
N ILE A 236 15.86 -2.71 -4.85
CA ILE A 236 16.21 -4.12 -4.80
C ILE A 236 15.75 -4.78 -6.10
N ASN A 237 16.65 -5.49 -6.77
CA ASN A 237 16.32 -6.33 -7.91
C ASN A 237 15.76 -7.68 -7.42
N PRO A 238 14.49 -8.02 -7.70
CA PRO A 238 13.88 -9.23 -7.17
C PRO A 238 14.27 -10.51 -7.92
N SER A 239 15.03 -10.41 -9.01
CA SER A 239 15.61 -11.58 -9.70
C SER A 239 16.88 -12.07 -9.00
N THR A 240 17.63 -11.16 -8.38
CA THR A 240 18.90 -11.46 -7.69
C THR A 240 18.82 -11.30 -6.17
N ASP A 241 17.72 -10.75 -5.67
CA ASP A 241 17.52 -10.36 -4.26
C ASP A 241 18.67 -9.52 -3.74
N ALA A 242 19.10 -8.53 -4.53
CA ALA A 242 20.23 -7.67 -4.21
C ALA A 242 19.81 -6.21 -4.27
N LEU A 243 20.33 -5.42 -3.33
CA LEU A 243 20.30 -3.96 -3.40
C LEU A 243 21.12 -3.52 -4.61
N THR A 244 20.50 -2.81 -5.54
CA THR A 244 21.15 -2.38 -6.79
C THR A 244 21.34 -0.87 -6.88
N LYS A 245 20.59 -0.08 -6.10
CA LYS A 245 20.65 1.38 -6.17
C LYS A 245 20.21 2.03 -4.86
N THR A 246 20.81 3.17 -4.55
CA THR A 246 20.35 4.11 -3.53
C THR A 246 20.27 5.49 -4.19
N TYR A 247 19.16 6.19 -4.01
CA TYR A 247 18.98 7.55 -4.50
C TYR A 247 19.31 8.54 -3.38
N SER A 248 20.38 9.31 -3.51
CA SER A 248 20.66 10.42 -2.59
C SER A 248 19.61 11.53 -2.72
N ASN A 249 19.45 12.38 -1.69
CA ASN A 249 18.49 13.50 -1.66
C ASN A 249 17.01 13.11 -1.84
N SER A 250 16.68 11.86 -1.52
CA SER A 250 15.33 11.29 -1.62
C SER A 250 14.59 11.24 -0.28
N ALA A 251 15.02 12.07 0.68
CA ALA A 251 14.42 12.13 2.01
C ALA A 251 12.90 12.34 1.92
N ALA A 252 12.17 11.38 2.47
CA ALA A 252 10.72 11.29 2.46
C ALA A 252 10.22 10.48 3.66
N ILE A 253 8.93 10.62 3.94
CA ILE A 253 8.21 9.78 4.91
C ILE A 253 7.40 8.69 4.22
N ASP A 254 6.91 8.97 3.01
CA ASP A 254 6.14 8.05 2.19
C ASP A 254 6.26 8.40 0.70
N PHE A 255 5.94 7.45 -0.17
CA PHE A 255 5.99 7.65 -1.62
C PHE A 255 4.95 6.81 -2.35
N ASP A 256 4.58 7.22 -3.57
CA ASP A 256 3.73 6.43 -4.45
C ASP A 256 4.13 6.58 -5.93
N PHE A 257 3.73 5.61 -6.75
CA PHE A 257 4.07 5.58 -8.17
C PHE A 257 3.01 6.22 -9.06
N TYR A 258 3.45 6.79 -10.17
CA TYR A 258 2.59 7.07 -11.32
C TYR A 258 3.38 6.87 -12.61
N GLY A 259 3.11 5.74 -13.30
CA GLY A 259 3.90 5.34 -14.46
C GLY A 259 5.37 5.13 -14.10
N THR A 260 6.26 5.89 -14.73
CA THR A 260 7.71 5.89 -14.46
C THR A 260 8.15 6.93 -13.43
N LYS A 261 7.19 7.61 -12.78
CA LYS A 261 7.46 8.61 -11.75
C LYS A 261 7.22 8.07 -10.36
N ILE A 262 7.98 8.59 -9.41
CA ILE A 262 7.73 8.45 -7.98
C ILE A 262 7.40 9.82 -7.41
N LEU A 263 6.30 9.91 -6.65
CA LEU A 263 5.91 11.08 -5.90
C LEU A 263 6.21 10.83 -4.43
N PHE A 264 6.83 11.78 -3.75
CA PHE A 264 7.23 11.69 -2.35
C PHE A 264 6.58 12.82 -1.56
N CYS A 265 6.25 12.55 -0.31
CA CYS A 265 6.04 13.59 0.68
C CYS A 265 7.08 13.46 1.81
N ASN A 266 7.44 14.60 2.38
CA ASN A 266 8.31 14.69 3.55
C ASN A 266 7.76 15.74 4.50
N TYR A 267 8.02 15.56 5.79
CA TYR A 267 7.93 16.62 6.80
C TYR A 267 9.25 16.68 7.57
N ASP A 268 9.90 17.84 7.52
CA ASP A 268 11.15 18.07 8.23
C ASP A 268 10.86 18.70 9.60
N TYR A 269 11.05 17.91 10.65
CA TYR A 269 10.83 18.33 12.04
C TYR A 269 11.78 19.44 12.51
N SER A 270 12.92 19.63 11.86
CA SER A 270 13.87 20.69 12.21
C SER A 270 13.44 22.06 11.68
N THR A 271 12.82 22.08 10.50
CA THR A 271 12.37 23.32 9.84
C THR A 271 10.87 23.56 9.97
N GLY A 272 10.09 22.54 10.38
CA GLY A 272 8.63 22.58 10.41
C GLY A 272 8.00 22.64 9.01
N ALA A 273 8.74 22.25 7.97
CA ALA A 273 8.32 22.40 6.58
C ALA A 273 8.05 21.04 5.92
N SER A 274 6.95 20.96 5.17
CA SER A 274 6.71 19.82 4.28
C SER A 274 7.28 20.08 2.89
N ALA A 275 7.68 19.01 2.21
CA ALA A 275 8.01 19.04 0.79
C ALA A 275 7.28 17.92 0.05
N VAL A 276 6.81 18.22 -1.16
CA VAL A 276 6.28 17.22 -2.09
C VAL A 276 7.11 17.27 -3.35
N LYS A 277 7.72 16.13 -3.69
CA LYS A 277 8.70 16.01 -4.78
C LYS A 277 8.27 14.93 -5.75
N THR A 278 8.81 15.01 -6.97
CA THR A 278 8.67 13.98 -8.00
C THR A 278 10.05 13.52 -8.45
N MET A 279 10.20 12.24 -8.77
CA MET A 279 11.39 11.66 -9.39
C MET A 279 11.02 10.91 -10.66
N ASP A 280 11.80 11.06 -11.72
CA ASP A 280 11.76 10.12 -12.83
C ASP A 280 12.67 8.92 -12.53
N VAL A 281 12.11 7.71 -12.53
CA VAL A 281 12.85 6.48 -12.18
C VAL A 281 14.03 6.24 -13.11
N SER A 282 13.89 6.56 -14.40
CA SER A 282 14.90 6.27 -15.42
C SER A 282 16.15 7.14 -15.26
N THR A 283 15.96 8.43 -14.91
CA THR A 283 17.06 9.38 -14.75
C THR A 283 17.53 9.51 -13.30
N GLY A 284 16.65 9.25 -12.34
CA GLY A 284 16.87 9.54 -10.92
C GLY A 284 16.80 11.02 -10.56
N THR A 285 16.35 11.88 -11.47
CA THR A 285 16.24 13.32 -11.22
C THR A 285 15.06 13.61 -10.31
N ILE A 286 15.31 14.29 -9.18
CA ILE A 286 14.30 14.69 -8.20
C ILE A 286 14.05 16.20 -8.32
N THR A 287 12.77 16.59 -8.45
CA THR A 287 12.35 18.00 -8.50
C THR A 287 11.16 18.25 -7.58
N ASN A 288 10.86 19.52 -7.30
CA ASN A 288 9.61 19.88 -6.62
C ASN A 288 8.41 19.48 -7.50
N PHE A 289 7.36 18.97 -6.86
CA PHE A 289 6.11 18.65 -7.53
C PHE A 289 5.12 19.81 -7.45
N ILE A 290 4.97 20.43 -6.28
CA ILE A 290 4.05 21.58 -6.11
C ILE A 290 4.64 22.80 -6.80
N VAL A 291 3.87 23.40 -7.72
CA VAL A 291 4.30 24.54 -8.55
C VAL A 291 3.55 25.84 -8.26
N ASP A 292 2.46 25.79 -7.50
CA ASP A 292 1.58 26.94 -7.24
C ASP A 292 1.82 27.63 -5.88
N GLY A 293 2.85 27.19 -5.15
CA GLY A 293 3.21 27.73 -3.84
C GLY A 293 2.33 27.24 -2.68
N THR A 294 1.42 26.28 -2.91
CA THR A 294 0.65 25.67 -1.82
C THR A 294 1.59 25.05 -0.78
N THR A 295 1.40 25.43 0.48
CA THR A 295 2.08 24.81 1.61
C THR A 295 1.18 23.74 2.24
N ILE A 296 1.82 22.66 2.71
CA ILE A 296 1.14 21.57 3.41
C ILE A 296 1.71 21.52 4.83
N PRO A 297 0.93 21.81 5.87
CA PRO A 297 1.36 21.60 7.24
C PRO A 297 1.52 20.10 7.48
N MET A 298 2.65 19.67 8.04
CA MET A 298 2.84 18.29 8.53
C MET A 298 2.31 17.19 7.61
N ALA A 299 2.86 17.11 6.39
CA ALA A 299 2.55 16.03 5.48
C ALA A 299 2.81 14.68 6.17
N SER A 300 1.88 13.75 6.00
CA SER A 300 1.88 12.45 6.70
C SER A 300 1.77 11.27 5.75
N GLY A 301 1.24 11.43 4.54
CA GLY A 301 1.14 10.33 3.58
C GLY A 301 0.84 10.82 2.18
N ILE A 302 1.06 9.97 1.18
CA ILE A 302 0.85 10.33 -0.23
C ILE A 302 0.27 9.17 -1.03
N ALA A 303 -0.65 9.46 -1.94
CA ALA A 303 -1.15 8.50 -2.90
C ALA A 303 -1.46 9.17 -4.24
N VAL A 304 -1.27 8.44 -5.34
CA VAL A 304 -1.62 8.92 -6.68
C VAL A 304 -2.81 8.13 -7.22
N ASN A 305 -3.83 8.85 -7.69
CA ASN A 305 -4.93 8.23 -8.41
C ASN A 305 -4.45 7.80 -9.81
N GLN A 306 -4.27 6.50 -10.01
CA GLN A 306 -3.73 5.97 -11.26
C GLN A 306 -4.62 6.22 -12.49
N THR A 307 -5.89 6.58 -12.32
CA THR A 307 -6.80 6.85 -13.45
C THR A 307 -6.55 8.21 -14.08
N ASN A 308 -6.14 9.21 -13.30
CA ASN A 308 -6.03 10.59 -13.78
C ASN A 308 -4.72 11.31 -13.38
N GLY A 309 -3.89 10.67 -12.55
CA GLY A 309 -2.63 11.23 -12.07
C GLY A 309 -2.78 12.30 -10.99
N ASP A 310 -3.98 12.51 -10.43
CA ASP A 310 -4.16 13.41 -9.30
C ASP A 310 -3.39 12.87 -8.08
N VAL A 311 -2.66 13.76 -7.41
CA VAL A 311 -1.83 13.44 -6.24
C VAL A 311 -2.53 13.92 -4.98
N TYR A 312 -2.72 13.01 -4.03
CA TYR A 312 -3.34 13.27 -2.75
C TYR A 312 -2.28 13.20 -1.66
N VAL A 313 -2.21 14.24 -0.84
CA VAL A 313 -1.28 14.32 0.29
C VAL A 313 -2.08 14.49 1.58
N ALA A 314 -1.93 13.53 2.48
CA ALA A 314 -2.46 13.61 3.83
C ALA A 314 -1.59 14.55 4.68
N SER A 315 -2.25 15.29 5.56
CA SER A 315 -1.65 16.28 6.45
C SER A 315 -2.27 16.12 7.83
N ALA A 316 -1.45 15.85 8.83
CA ALA A 316 -1.87 15.76 10.21
C ALA A 316 -1.94 17.15 10.86
N ALA A 317 -2.77 17.28 11.90
CA ALA A 317 -2.69 18.43 12.78
C ALA A 317 -1.46 18.31 13.67
N THR A 318 -0.82 19.44 13.98
CA THR A 318 0.43 19.46 14.78
C THR A 318 0.25 19.04 16.23
N ASP A 319 -1.00 19.02 16.73
CA ASP A 319 -1.35 18.56 18.07
C ASP A 319 -1.64 17.05 18.14
N TYR A 320 -1.66 16.34 17.00
CA TYR A 320 -1.96 14.91 16.88
C TYR A 320 -3.32 14.48 17.45
N VAL A 321 -4.23 15.44 17.66
CA VAL A 321 -5.55 15.25 18.27
C VAL A 321 -6.64 15.87 17.41
N SER A 322 -6.37 17.03 16.81
CA SER A 322 -7.29 17.67 15.89
C SER A 322 -7.36 16.91 14.56
N ASN A 323 -8.47 17.11 13.85
CA ASN A 323 -8.67 16.57 12.52
C ASN A 323 -7.61 17.07 11.54
N GLY A 324 -7.09 16.16 10.72
CA GLY A 324 -6.18 16.47 9.63
C GLY A 324 -6.90 16.95 8.36
N THR A 325 -6.11 17.21 7.33
CA THR A 325 -6.59 17.67 6.01
C THR A 325 -5.96 16.80 4.93
N VAL A 326 -6.68 16.58 3.83
CA VAL A 326 -6.11 16.02 2.61
C VAL A 326 -6.10 17.09 1.52
N TYR A 327 -4.96 17.20 0.85
CA TYR A 327 -4.72 18.11 -0.27
C TYR A 327 -4.72 17.30 -1.56
N CYS A 328 -5.51 17.72 -2.54
CA CYS A 328 -5.51 17.14 -3.88
C CYS A 328 -4.87 18.11 -4.87
N PHE A 329 -3.91 17.62 -5.63
CA PHE A 329 -3.24 18.30 -6.73
C PHE A 329 -3.53 17.58 -8.04
N ASP A 330 -3.61 18.31 -9.14
CA ASP A 330 -3.57 17.69 -10.47
C ASP A 330 -2.18 17.12 -10.76
N SER A 331 -2.06 16.37 -11.85
CA SER A 331 -0.79 15.77 -12.30
C SER A 331 0.31 16.79 -12.64
N THR A 332 -0.02 18.09 -12.72
CA THR A 332 0.92 19.19 -12.97
C THR A 332 1.40 19.87 -11.69
N GLY A 333 0.89 19.46 -10.53
CA GLY A 333 1.30 20.02 -9.24
C GLY A 333 0.54 21.27 -8.82
N LYS A 334 -0.62 21.55 -9.43
CA LYS A 334 -1.53 22.62 -9.00
C LYS A 334 -2.62 22.07 -8.12
N LYS A 335 -2.90 22.75 -7.01
CA LYS A 335 -3.95 22.35 -6.06
C LYS A 335 -5.32 22.45 -6.72
N LYS A 336 -6.10 21.37 -6.61
CA LYS A 336 -7.50 21.31 -7.06
C LYS A 336 -8.44 21.67 -5.92
N PHE A 337 -8.29 21.00 -4.79
CA PHE A 337 -9.14 21.18 -3.61
C PHE A 337 -8.48 20.59 -2.36
N THR A 338 -9.10 20.84 -1.21
CA THR A 338 -8.78 20.18 0.05
C THR A 338 -10.07 19.69 0.71
N PHE A 339 -9.94 18.74 1.63
CA PHE A 339 -11.06 18.33 2.50
C PHE A 339 -10.56 17.90 3.87
N THR A 340 -11.40 18.10 4.88
CA THR A 340 -11.12 17.66 6.25
C THR A 340 -11.23 16.14 6.36
N SER A 341 -10.27 15.54 7.06
CA SER A 341 -10.22 14.11 7.40
C SER A 341 -10.31 13.91 8.92
N GLY A 342 -10.14 12.69 9.40
CA GLY A 342 -10.03 12.40 10.83
C GLY A 342 -8.65 12.72 11.40
N VAL A 343 -8.40 12.25 12.62
CA VAL A 343 -7.15 12.47 13.36
C VAL A 343 -6.01 11.63 12.78
N ASN A 344 -4.88 12.27 12.47
CA ASN A 344 -3.70 11.63 11.88
C ASN A 344 -4.02 10.84 10.59
N PRO A 345 -4.51 11.50 9.52
CA PRO A 345 -4.71 10.84 8.22
C PRO A 345 -3.35 10.36 7.69
N TRP A 346 -3.31 9.16 7.11
CA TRP A 346 -2.04 8.58 6.66
C TRP A 346 -2.19 7.79 5.36
N LYS A 347 -3.13 6.85 5.29
CA LYS A 347 -3.31 6.00 4.10
C LYS A 347 -4.48 6.48 3.25
N ILE A 348 -4.28 6.59 1.95
CA ILE A 348 -5.32 6.98 1.00
C ILE A 348 -5.51 5.85 -0.01
N VAL A 349 -6.76 5.47 -0.27
CA VAL A 349 -7.13 4.46 -1.27
C VAL A 349 -8.28 4.94 -2.15
N PHE A 350 -8.33 4.38 -3.36
CA PHE A 350 -9.34 4.67 -4.36
C PHE A 350 -10.14 3.39 -4.62
N VAL A 351 -11.46 3.45 -4.47
CA VAL A 351 -12.34 2.36 -4.92
C VAL A 351 -12.61 2.57 -6.39
N ARG A 352 -12.20 1.58 -7.19
CA ARG A 352 -12.33 1.59 -8.64
C ARG A 352 -13.56 0.85 -9.07
#